data_AF-A0A7N0UNU3-F1
#
_entry.id   AF-A0A7N0UNU3-F1
#
_cell.length_a   1.000
_cell.length_b   1.000
_cell.length_c   1.000
_cell.angle_alpha   90.00
_cell.angle_beta   90.00
_cell.angle_gamma   90.00
#
_symmetry.space_group_name_H-M   'P 1'
#
loop_
_entity.id
_entity.type
_entity.pdbx_description
1 polymer ?
#
loop_
_entity_poly.entity_id
_entity_poly.type
_entity_poly.pdbx_seq_one_letter_code
_entity_poly.pdbx_strand_id
1 'polypeptide(L)'
;MKLPKSALIFLLLSFCFFSEICKSKLDRVLTSEIHAASPPRGWNSYDSFSWTIDEQQFLDNAQLVSQKLKSSGYEYVVVDYLWYRRKVAGAGPDSLGFDVIDEWGRMLPDPIRWPSSSSTGEKGFSEVARKVHSMGLKFGIHVMKGISTQAVNANTPIMDITTGGQFQQSGRNWTAQDIGIKERACAWMPHGFMSVNTSLDAGKAFLRSLYKQYSEWGVDFVKLDCVFGEDLDLAEIKVVSEAIEGQNSTVLFSLSPGKQATPEMATSVSGLVNMYRVTADDWDTWPDVASHFDVARDFSAANLTGAAGLLGKSWPDLDMLPLGWLTDPASNEGPHRACRLTLDEQKTQVTLWSIAKSPLMFGGDMRNLDHTTYRLLTEPTLLQINSDTSNNKEFANDVGIKITRSEPNWLVLLWRKMCRILAQHLVTHTSNGIPTGVRAWVATGSQDVTYVALFNLNEVVTVISANLRDLDMALPGRNIKEGSCKCKEIWSGKDLGVVQKSLKTSVNPHGVALFVLNCNKP
;
A
#
# COMPACT_ATOMS: atom_id res chain seq x y z
N MET A 1 36.78 59.47 -1.45
CA MET A 1 35.33 59.57 -1.70
C MET A 1 34.61 58.90 -0.53
N LYS A 2 34.01 59.66 0.39
CA LYS A 2 33.30 59.10 1.56
C LYS A 2 31.91 58.67 1.09
N LEU A 3 31.64 57.36 1.07
CA LEU A 3 30.29 56.85 0.82
C LEU A 3 29.33 57.43 1.87
N PRO A 4 28.18 58.01 1.48
CA PRO A 4 27.22 58.55 2.44
C PRO A 4 26.69 57.42 3.33
N LYS A 5 26.49 57.71 4.62
CA LYS A 5 26.02 56.72 5.63
C LYS A 5 24.73 56.01 5.20
N SER A 6 23.90 56.64 4.39
CA SER A 6 22.68 56.05 3.81
C SER A 6 22.96 54.90 2.84
N ALA A 7 24.04 54.95 2.06
CA ALA A 7 24.41 53.89 1.12
C ALA A 7 24.95 52.64 1.85
N LEU A 8 25.62 52.83 2.99
CA LEU A 8 26.13 51.72 3.81
C LEU A 8 25.00 50.95 4.50
N ILE A 9 23.96 51.66 4.96
CA ILE A 9 22.75 51.06 5.56
C ILE A 9 21.97 50.27 4.51
N PHE A 10 21.85 50.77 3.27
CA PHE A 10 21.15 50.07 2.20
C PHE A 10 21.88 48.79 1.76
N LEU A 11 23.22 48.82 1.73
CA LEU A 11 24.05 47.65 1.43
C LEU A 11 23.99 46.60 2.55
N LEU A 12 23.95 47.01 3.82
CA LEU A 12 23.80 46.09 4.96
C LEU A 12 22.40 45.45 4.98
N LEU A 13 21.35 46.23 4.71
CA LEU A 13 19.98 45.72 4.63
C LEU A 13 19.78 44.77 3.44
N SER A 14 20.39 45.04 2.28
CA SER A 14 20.31 44.11 1.13
C SER A 14 21.10 42.83 1.38
N PHE A 15 22.25 42.91 2.08
CA PHE A 15 23.04 41.73 2.46
C PHE A 15 22.31 40.86 3.50
N CYS A 16 21.61 41.47 4.47
CA CYS A 16 20.76 40.76 5.42
C CYS A 16 19.58 40.07 4.73
N PHE A 17 18.91 40.75 3.79
CA PHE A 17 17.82 40.17 2.99
C PHE A 17 18.31 39.00 2.11
N PHE A 18 19.46 39.15 1.44
CA PHE A 18 20.06 38.06 0.66
C PHE A 18 20.51 36.89 1.54
N SER A 19 20.99 37.14 2.76
CA SER A 19 21.34 36.12 3.75
C SER A 19 20.11 35.31 4.21
N GLU A 20 18.98 35.96 4.46
CA GLU A 20 17.72 35.28 4.85
C GLU A 20 17.08 34.50 3.69
N ILE A 21 17.16 35.02 2.46
CA ILE A 21 16.70 34.28 1.27
C ILE A 21 17.59 33.07 0.99
N CYS A 22 18.90 33.18 1.20
CA CYS A 22 19.82 32.06 1.02
C CYS A 22 19.66 31.01 2.13
N LYS A 23 19.44 31.43 3.39
CA LYS A 23 19.09 30.52 4.51
C LYS A 23 17.76 29.82 4.29
N SER A 24 16.70 30.52 3.87
CA SER A 24 15.40 29.87 3.62
C SER A 24 15.42 28.90 2.44
N LYS A 25 16.24 29.15 1.40
CA LYS A 25 16.52 28.17 0.34
C LYS A 25 17.38 27.01 0.83
N LEU A 26 18.40 27.27 1.65
CA LEU A 26 19.30 26.23 2.18
C LEU A 26 18.59 25.33 3.20
N ASP A 27 17.73 25.89 4.06
CA ASP A 27 16.85 25.16 4.98
C ASP A 27 15.82 24.34 4.21
N ARG A 28 15.20 24.88 3.14
CA ARG A 28 14.34 24.08 2.23
C ARG A 28 15.08 22.95 1.53
N VAL A 29 16.35 23.14 1.21
CA VAL A 29 17.21 22.11 0.58
C VAL A 29 17.71 21.09 1.63
N LEU A 30 17.79 21.47 2.91
CA LEU A 30 18.19 20.59 4.02
C LEU A 30 17.01 19.84 4.66
N THR A 31 15.76 20.21 4.41
CA THR A 31 14.56 19.55 4.97
C THR A 31 13.45 19.26 3.95
N SER A 32 13.78 18.99 2.69
CA SER A 32 12.79 18.32 1.83
C SER A 32 12.71 16.86 2.28
N GLU A 33 11.76 16.53 3.15
CA GLU A 33 11.43 15.13 3.43
C GLU A 33 11.17 14.41 2.10
N ILE A 34 11.87 13.30 1.87
CA ILE A 34 11.69 12.50 0.65
C ILE A 34 10.24 12.02 0.62
N HIS A 35 9.52 12.28 -0.47
CA HIS A 35 8.13 11.85 -0.58
C HIS A 35 8.02 10.32 -0.49
N ALA A 36 7.11 9.81 0.34
CA ALA A 36 7.00 8.39 0.66
C ALA A 36 8.33 7.73 1.09
N ALA A 37 9.17 8.42 1.88
CA ALA A 37 10.48 7.91 2.34
C ALA A 37 10.45 6.51 2.97
N SER A 38 9.31 6.14 3.56
CA SER A 38 8.98 4.80 4.04
C SER A 38 7.65 4.33 3.44
N PRO A 39 7.33 3.02 3.50
CA PRO A 39 6.02 2.53 3.06
C PRO A 39 4.89 3.29 3.76
N PRO A 40 3.86 3.76 3.02
CA PRO A 40 2.73 4.47 3.61
C PRO A 40 1.96 3.62 4.61
N ARG A 41 1.38 4.28 5.63
CA ARG A 41 0.51 3.62 6.62
C ARG A 41 -0.79 4.36 6.76
N GLY A 42 -1.89 3.61 6.77
CA GLY A 42 -3.20 4.20 6.83
C GLY A 42 -4.32 3.21 7.09
N TRP A 43 -5.52 3.72 6.86
CA TRP A 43 -6.76 2.96 6.91
C TRP A 43 -7.53 3.18 5.62
N ASN A 44 -8.17 2.14 5.13
CA ASN A 44 -8.99 2.17 3.93
C ASN A 44 -10.33 1.51 4.21
N SER A 45 -11.43 2.08 3.69
CA SER A 45 -12.79 1.63 4.00
C SER A 45 -13.24 0.33 3.30
N TYR A 46 -12.49 -0.20 2.33
CA TYR A 46 -12.96 -1.28 1.46
C TYR A 46 -13.32 -2.57 2.21
N ASP A 47 -12.42 -3.16 2.99
CA ASP A 47 -12.65 -4.50 3.57
C ASP A 47 -13.79 -4.50 4.61
N SER A 48 -14.11 -3.34 5.20
CA SER A 48 -15.17 -3.18 6.19
C SER A 48 -16.48 -2.67 5.61
N PHE A 49 -16.46 -1.75 4.65
CA PHE A 49 -17.66 -1.08 4.14
C PHE A 49 -17.95 -1.36 2.67
N SER A 50 -17.06 -2.07 1.96
CA SER A 50 -17.13 -2.24 0.51
C SER A 50 -17.23 -0.85 -0.14
N TRP A 51 -18.30 -0.54 -0.86
CA TRP A 51 -18.53 0.78 -1.47
C TRP A 51 -19.51 1.67 -0.69
N THR A 52 -19.95 1.24 0.50
CA THR A 52 -21.21 1.69 1.10
C THR A 52 -21.07 2.67 2.25
N ILE A 53 -19.84 3.03 2.62
CA ILE A 53 -19.53 3.95 3.70
C ILE A 53 -20.18 5.33 3.47
N ASP A 54 -20.58 5.96 4.57
CA ASP A 54 -21.06 7.35 4.63
C ASP A 54 -20.09 8.28 5.38
N GLU A 55 -20.33 9.59 5.29
CA GLU A 55 -19.47 10.63 5.88
C GLU A 55 -19.29 10.46 7.39
N GLN A 56 -20.35 10.15 8.14
CA GLN A 56 -20.26 10.03 9.59
C GLN A 56 -19.42 8.80 9.97
N GLN A 57 -19.69 7.67 9.32
CA GLN A 57 -18.92 6.44 9.53
C GLN A 57 -17.43 6.63 9.20
N PHE A 58 -17.13 7.33 8.10
CA PHE A 58 -15.76 7.66 7.70
C PHE A 58 -15.07 8.55 8.74
N LEU A 59 -15.72 9.64 9.17
CA LEU A 59 -15.15 10.57 10.15
C LEU A 59 -14.95 9.93 11.53
N ASP A 60 -15.86 9.06 11.96
CA ASP A 60 -15.70 8.29 13.20
C ASP A 60 -14.45 7.38 13.12
N ASN A 61 -14.27 6.68 12.00
CA ASN A 61 -13.09 5.85 11.76
C ASN A 61 -11.81 6.70 11.73
N ALA A 62 -11.81 7.82 11.00
CA ALA A 62 -10.66 8.72 10.92
C ALA A 62 -10.27 9.27 12.29
N GLN A 63 -11.25 9.67 13.10
CA GLN A 63 -11.00 10.14 14.46
C GLN A 63 -10.34 9.07 15.33
N LEU A 64 -10.75 7.80 15.18
CA LEU A 64 -10.16 6.67 15.91
C LEU A 64 -8.76 6.31 15.40
N VAL A 65 -8.48 6.45 14.09
CA VAL A 65 -7.11 6.34 13.56
C VAL A 65 -6.22 7.39 14.20
N SER A 66 -6.68 8.65 14.23
CA SER A 66 -5.94 9.76 14.85
C SER A 66 -5.64 9.49 16.33
N GLN A 67 -6.61 8.97 17.08
CA GLN A 67 -6.47 8.70 18.52
C GLN A 67 -5.62 7.47 18.83
N LYS A 68 -5.72 6.40 18.03
CA LYS A 68 -5.17 5.08 18.39
C LYS A 68 -3.93 4.69 17.60
N LEU A 69 -3.85 5.05 16.31
CA LEU A 69 -2.82 4.53 15.40
C LEU A 69 -1.83 5.60 14.92
N LYS A 70 -2.17 6.89 15.06
CA LYS A 70 -1.30 7.99 14.63
C LYS A 70 0.08 7.97 15.28
N SER A 71 0.18 7.66 16.57
CA SER A 71 1.46 7.52 17.27
C SER A 71 2.33 6.36 16.74
N SER A 72 1.72 5.43 16.01
CA SER A 72 2.38 4.30 15.34
C SER A 72 2.67 4.59 13.85
N GLY A 73 2.49 5.84 13.43
CA GLY A 73 2.81 6.32 12.07
C GLY A 73 1.69 6.17 11.05
N TYR A 74 0.48 5.77 11.47
CA TYR A 74 -0.68 5.76 10.57
C TYR A 74 -1.17 7.19 10.34
N GLU A 75 -1.14 7.63 9.09
CA GLU A 75 -1.46 9.02 8.75
C GLU A 75 -2.49 9.14 7.63
N TYR A 76 -2.69 8.13 6.78
CA TYR A 76 -3.66 8.18 5.68
C TYR A 76 -5.02 7.57 6.07
N VAL A 77 -6.11 8.21 5.68
CA VAL A 77 -7.48 7.67 5.75
C VAL A 77 -8.14 7.77 4.39
N VAL A 78 -8.49 6.63 3.79
CA VAL A 78 -8.84 6.52 2.37
C VAL A 78 -10.30 6.08 2.20
N VAL A 79 -11.07 6.86 1.44
CA VAL A 79 -12.43 6.50 1.01
C VAL A 79 -12.37 5.62 -0.22
N ASP A 80 -12.83 4.39 -0.08
CA ASP A 80 -12.81 3.33 -1.08
C ASP A 80 -14.19 2.65 -1.12
N TYR A 81 -14.72 2.18 -2.24
CA TYR A 81 -14.73 2.79 -3.57
C TYR A 81 -16.17 3.25 -3.91
N LEU A 82 -16.39 3.85 -5.08
CA LEU A 82 -17.70 4.34 -5.55
C LEU A 82 -18.38 5.35 -4.63
N TRP A 83 -17.64 6.21 -3.95
CA TRP A 83 -18.20 7.30 -3.13
C TRP A 83 -19.14 8.25 -3.91
N TYR A 84 -19.04 8.25 -5.23
CA TYR A 84 -19.88 9.00 -6.17
C TYR A 84 -21.17 8.26 -6.59
N ARG A 85 -21.30 6.96 -6.33
CA ARG A 85 -22.47 6.18 -6.76
C ARG A 85 -23.59 6.31 -5.73
N ARG A 86 -24.80 6.62 -6.17
CA ARG A 86 -25.96 6.71 -5.27
C ARG A 86 -26.24 5.35 -4.63
N LYS A 87 -26.28 5.29 -3.31
CA LYS A 87 -26.68 4.07 -2.57
C LYS A 87 -28.21 3.98 -2.48
N VAL A 88 -28.84 3.56 -3.58
CA VAL A 88 -30.29 3.39 -3.70
C VAL A 88 -30.63 1.97 -4.18
N ALA A 89 -31.90 1.57 -4.06
CA ALA A 89 -32.35 0.26 -4.53
C ALA A 89 -32.00 0.06 -6.02
N GLY A 90 -31.34 -1.05 -6.35
CA GLY A 90 -30.88 -1.41 -7.70
C GLY A 90 -29.48 -0.91 -8.07
N ALA A 91 -28.85 -0.06 -7.25
CA ALA A 91 -27.45 0.31 -7.41
C ALA A 91 -26.52 -0.75 -6.80
N GLY A 92 -25.40 -0.97 -7.48
CA GLY A 92 -24.34 -1.87 -7.06
C GLY A 92 -23.01 -1.58 -7.78
N PRO A 93 -22.01 -2.45 -7.59
CA PRO A 93 -20.65 -2.24 -8.10
C PRO A 93 -20.51 -2.01 -9.60
N ASP A 94 -21.34 -2.62 -10.45
CA ASP A 94 -21.26 -2.47 -11.91
C ASP A 94 -22.52 -1.80 -12.50
N SER A 95 -23.25 -1.01 -11.70
CA SER A 95 -24.47 -0.36 -12.15
C SER A 95 -24.19 0.88 -13.00
N LEU A 96 -24.90 1.00 -14.13
CA LEU A 96 -24.96 2.21 -14.97
C LEU A 96 -26.09 3.14 -14.52
N GLY A 97 -25.86 4.45 -14.55
CA GLY A 97 -26.91 5.47 -14.36
C GLY A 97 -27.11 5.97 -12.93
N PHE A 98 -26.30 5.47 -11.98
CA PHE A 98 -26.39 5.84 -10.57
C PHE A 98 -25.28 6.79 -10.10
N ASP A 99 -24.34 7.12 -10.98
CA ASP A 99 -23.19 7.94 -10.63
C ASP A 99 -23.60 9.41 -10.52
N VAL A 100 -23.06 10.12 -9.54
CA VAL A 100 -23.19 11.57 -9.45
C VAL A 100 -22.01 12.17 -10.20
N ILE A 101 -22.32 12.91 -11.27
CA ILE A 101 -21.34 13.59 -12.12
C ILE A 101 -21.68 15.07 -12.23
N ASP A 102 -20.67 15.92 -12.36
CA ASP A 102 -20.83 17.33 -12.71
C ASP A 102 -21.08 17.55 -14.21
N GLU A 103 -21.27 18.79 -14.62
CA GLU A 103 -21.53 19.15 -16.02
C GLU A 103 -20.37 18.82 -16.97
N TRP A 104 -19.16 18.56 -16.45
CA TRP A 104 -17.95 18.20 -17.19
C TRP A 104 -17.73 16.67 -17.24
N GLY A 105 -18.64 15.89 -16.65
CA GLY A 105 -18.51 14.43 -16.57
C GLY A 105 -17.54 13.95 -15.49
N ARG A 106 -17.16 14.82 -14.54
CA ARG A 106 -16.31 14.46 -13.40
C ARG A 106 -17.17 13.96 -12.23
N MET A 107 -16.65 13.01 -11.48
CA MET A 107 -17.40 12.38 -10.39
C MET A 107 -17.55 13.34 -9.20
N LEU A 108 -18.73 13.37 -8.58
CA LEU A 108 -18.99 14.11 -7.33
C LEU A 108 -19.46 13.15 -6.24
N PRO A 109 -19.23 13.45 -4.95
CA PRO A 109 -19.75 12.62 -3.87
C PRO A 109 -21.27 12.50 -3.90
N ASP A 110 -21.79 11.30 -3.59
CA ASP A 110 -23.22 11.10 -3.39
C ASP A 110 -23.72 11.99 -2.22
N PRO A 111 -24.55 13.02 -2.47
CA PRO A 111 -24.89 14.01 -1.45
C PRO A 111 -25.71 13.43 -0.29
N ILE A 112 -26.32 12.24 -0.45
CA ILE A 112 -27.02 11.55 0.64
C ILE A 112 -26.01 10.92 1.60
N ARG A 113 -24.97 10.27 1.07
CA ARG A 113 -23.90 9.67 1.88
C ARG A 113 -22.89 10.69 2.38
N TRP A 114 -22.72 11.78 1.63
CA TRP A 114 -21.75 12.84 1.86
C TRP A 114 -22.46 14.19 1.94
N PRO A 115 -23.29 14.43 2.97
CA PRO A 115 -24.09 15.65 3.08
C PRO A 115 -23.26 16.94 3.10
N SER A 116 -21.99 16.90 3.55
CA SER A 116 -21.11 18.09 3.48
C SER A 116 -20.81 18.54 2.06
N SER A 117 -20.92 17.65 1.07
CA SER A 117 -20.61 17.96 -0.34
C SER A 117 -21.63 18.89 -1.02
N SER A 118 -22.78 19.12 -0.37
CA SER A 118 -23.91 19.91 -0.92
C SER A 118 -24.41 21.02 0.00
N SER A 119 -23.94 21.10 1.24
CA SER A 119 -24.53 21.94 2.30
C SER A 119 -23.76 23.23 2.60
N THR A 120 -22.55 23.40 2.06
CA THR A 120 -21.70 24.57 2.23
C THR A 120 -21.35 25.15 0.86
N GLY A 121 -20.93 26.41 0.77
CA GLY A 121 -20.37 26.96 -0.49
C GLY A 121 -19.10 26.25 -0.98
N GLU A 122 -18.70 25.16 -0.32
CA GLU A 122 -17.54 24.33 -0.61
C GLU A 122 -17.94 23.17 -1.54
N LYS A 123 -17.03 22.77 -2.43
CA LYS A 123 -17.30 21.77 -3.45
C LYS A 123 -16.75 20.39 -3.04
N GLY A 124 -17.53 19.34 -3.28
CA GLY A 124 -17.08 17.95 -3.18
C GLY A 124 -16.58 17.56 -1.78
N PHE A 125 -15.35 17.05 -1.68
CA PHE A 125 -14.79 16.53 -0.42
C PHE A 125 -14.07 17.57 0.45
N SER A 126 -14.08 18.85 0.09
CA SER A 126 -13.30 19.89 0.78
C SER A 126 -13.52 19.89 2.31
N GLU A 127 -14.76 19.81 2.77
CA GLU A 127 -15.08 19.78 4.21
C GLU A 127 -14.60 18.48 4.89
N VAL A 128 -14.71 17.33 4.22
CA VAL A 128 -14.23 16.05 4.74
C VAL A 128 -12.71 16.09 4.89
N ALA A 129 -12.00 16.53 3.86
CA ALA A 129 -10.55 16.71 3.90
C ALA A 129 -10.14 17.66 5.02
N ARG A 130 -10.81 18.81 5.15
CA ARG A 130 -10.55 19.79 6.23
C ARG A 130 -10.71 19.16 7.62
N LYS A 131 -11.76 18.36 7.85
CA LYS A 131 -11.97 17.64 9.12
C LYS A 131 -10.83 16.63 9.36
N VAL A 132 -10.46 15.83 8.35
CA VAL A 132 -9.35 14.88 8.44
C VAL A 132 -8.01 15.58 8.75
N HIS A 133 -7.71 16.68 8.06
CA HIS A 133 -6.53 17.50 8.32
C HIS A 133 -6.53 18.09 9.74
N SER A 134 -7.70 18.48 10.27
CA SER A 134 -7.81 18.96 11.66
C SER A 134 -7.53 17.88 12.71
N MET A 135 -7.69 16.60 12.35
CA MET A 135 -7.25 15.44 13.15
C MET A 135 -5.74 15.17 12.99
N GLY A 136 -5.05 15.96 12.15
CA GLY A 136 -3.67 15.81 11.72
C GLY A 136 -3.42 14.49 11.00
N LEU A 137 -4.38 14.06 10.20
CA LEU A 137 -4.27 12.95 9.25
C LEU A 137 -4.28 13.50 7.82
N LYS A 138 -4.05 12.64 6.84
CA LYS A 138 -4.05 12.89 5.40
C LYS A 138 -5.25 12.20 4.76
N PHE A 139 -5.95 12.90 3.87
CA PHE A 139 -7.19 12.41 3.26
C PHE A 139 -6.92 11.73 1.91
N GLY A 140 -7.47 10.54 1.71
CA GLY A 140 -7.34 9.81 0.45
C GLY A 140 -8.66 9.40 -0.18
N ILE A 141 -8.66 9.22 -1.49
CA ILE A 141 -9.79 8.69 -2.25
C ILE A 141 -9.36 7.61 -3.24
N HIS A 142 -10.23 6.64 -3.44
CA HIS A 142 -10.20 5.70 -4.56
C HIS A 142 -10.81 6.35 -5.80
N VAL A 143 -10.26 6.08 -6.98
CA VAL A 143 -10.83 6.49 -8.26
C VAL A 143 -10.69 5.36 -9.28
N MET A 144 -11.64 5.25 -10.20
CA MET A 144 -11.57 4.30 -11.33
C MET A 144 -10.79 4.91 -12.49
N LYS A 145 -10.20 4.05 -13.33
CA LYS A 145 -9.60 4.46 -14.61
C LYS A 145 -10.56 5.29 -15.47
N GLY A 146 -9.97 6.22 -16.20
CA GLY A 146 -10.57 6.92 -17.32
C GLY A 146 -11.85 7.68 -16.95
N ILE A 147 -12.94 7.34 -17.64
CA ILE A 147 -14.20 8.09 -17.63
C ILE A 147 -15.40 7.17 -17.39
N SER A 148 -16.42 7.67 -16.71
CA SER A 148 -17.65 6.89 -16.48
C SER A 148 -18.44 6.73 -17.79
N THR A 149 -19.04 5.56 -17.96
CA THR A 149 -19.96 5.28 -19.08
C THR A 149 -21.15 6.24 -19.08
N GLN A 150 -21.58 6.70 -17.90
CA GLN A 150 -22.64 7.68 -17.77
C GLN A 150 -22.27 9.03 -18.41
N ALA A 151 -21.04 9.54 -18.17
CA ALA A 151 -20.57 10.78 -18.80
C ALA A 151 -20.47 10.65 -20.32
N VAL A 152 -20.00 9.51 -20.82
CA VAL A 152 -19.94 9.19 -22.25
C VAL A 152 -21.34 9.14 -22.88
N ASN A 153 -22.30 8.49 -22.22
CA ASN A 153 -23.68 8.41 -22.71
C ASN A 153 -24.38 9.77 -22.71
N ALA A 154 -24.12 10.61 -21.69
CA ALA A 154 -24.60 11.98 -21.62
C ALA A 154 -23.85 12.94 -22.56
N ASN A 155 -22.74 12.48 -23.14
CA ASN A 155 -21.82 13.24 -23.99
C ASN A 155 -21.38 14.57 -23.38
N THR A 156 -20.97 14.55 -22.12
CA THR A 156 -20.59 15.76 -21.38
C THR A 156 -19.43 16.51 -22.06
N PRO A 157 -19.38 17.86 -22.00
CA PRO A 157 -18.22 18.63 -22.42
C PRO A 157 -16.98 18.28 -21.58
N ILE A 158 -15.79 18.40 -22.16
CA ILE A 158 -14.54 18.26 -21.43
C ILE A 158 -14.10 19.62 -20.90
N MET A 159 -13.74 19.73 -19.63
CA MET A 159 -13.25 20.98 -19.04
C MET A 159 -11.81 21.28 -19.49
N ASP A 160 -11.55 22.52 -19.88
CA ASP A 160 -10.20 23.08 -19.93
C ASP A 160 -9.93 23.86 -18.65
N ILE A 161 -9.01 23.34 -17.83
CA ILE A 161 -8.64 23.94 -16.54
C ILE A 161 -7.96 25.32 -16.67
N THR A 162 -7.49 25.69 -17.87
CA THR A 162 -6.83 26.97 -18.13
C THR A 162 -7.85 28.08 -18.33
N THR A 163 -8.91 27.78 -19.09
CA THR A 163 -9.94 28.76 -19.45
C THR A 163 -11.17 28.68 -18.54
N GLY A 164 -11.37 27.55 -17.85
CA GLY A 164 -12.58 27.25 -17.10
C GLY A 164 -13.79 26.90 -17.98
N GLY A 165 -13.59 26.83 -19.30
CA GLY A 165 -14.63 26.52 -20.28
C GLY A 165 -14.48 25.11 -20.88
N GLN A 166 -15.21 24.86 -21.97
CA GLN A 166 -15.08 23.61 -22.71
C GLN A 166 -13.75 23.57 -23.48
N PHE A 167 -13.08 22.42 -23.45
CA PHE A 167 -11.85 22.17 -24.16
C PHE A 167 -12.05 22.29 -25.67
N GLN A 168 -11.30 23.22 -26.26
CA GLN A 168 -11.31 23.53 -27.67
C GLN A 168 -9.95 23.27 -28.28
N GLN A 169 -9.92 22.49 -29.36
CA GLN A 169 -8.71 22.30 -30.16
C GLN A 169 -9.11 22.14 -31.62
N SER A 170 -8.35 22.79 -32.52
CA SER A 170 -8.59 22.74 -33.97
C SER A 170 -10.00 23.17 -34.39
N GLY A 171 -10.55 24.19 -33.71
CA GLY A 171 -11.89 24.73 -34.01
C GLY A 171 -13.06 23.84 -33.59
N ARG A 172 -12.80 22.78 -32.82
CA ARG A 172 -13.79 21.82 -32.33
C ARG A 172 -13.93 21.85 -30.82
N ASN A 173 -15.15 21.74 -30.34
CA ASN A 173 -15.50 21.44 -28.95
C ASN A 173 -15.43 19.92 -28.70
N TRP A 174 -14.61 19.50 -27.73
CA TRP A 174 -14.44 18.09 -27.40
C TRP A 174 -15.39 17.64 -26.29
N THR A 175 -15.81 16.37 -26.38
CA THR A 175 -16.84 15.77 -25.52
C THR A 175 -16.42 14.38 -25.03
N ALA A 176 -17.15 13.84 -24.06
CA ALA A 176 -16.89 12.52 -23.49
C ALA A 176 -16.93 11.38 -24.53
N GLN A 177 -17.82 11.45 -25.54
CA GLN A 177 -17.85 10.44 -26.61
C GLN A 177 -16.60 10.45 -27.50
N ASP A 178 -15.88 11.57 -27.56
CA ASP A 178 -14.68 11.70 -28.39
C ASP A 178 -13.46 11.05 -27.75
N ILE A 179 -13.47 10.92 -26.42
CA ILE A 179 -12.30 10.50 -25.65
C ILE A 179 -12.49 9.14 -24.98
N GLY A 180 -13.72 8.65 -24.78
CA GLY A 180 -13.97 7.35 -24.16
C GLY A 180 -13.67 6.18 -25.11
N ILE A 181 -12.92 5.18 -24.65
CA ILE A 181 -12.60 3.96 -25.41
C ILE A 181 -13.44 2.81 -24.86
N LYS A 182 -14.62 2.58 -25.45
CA LYS A 182 -15.60 1.57 -24.97
C LYS A 182 -15.02 0.16 -24.96
N GLU A 183 -14.12 -0.14 -25.88
CA GLU A 183 -13.47 -1.45 -26.02
C GLU A 183 -12.46 -1.72 -24.90
N ARG A 184 -12.10 -0.69 -24.12
CA ARG A 184 -11.18 -0.77 -22.97
C ARG A 184 -11.92 -0.44 -21.67
N ALA A 185 -13.07 -1.08 -21.47
CA ALA A 185 -13.79 -1.03 -20.20
C ALA A 185 -12.98 -1.70 -19.08
N CYS A 186 -13.30 -1.37 -17.83
CA CYS A 186 -12.75 -2.10 -16.69
C CYS A 186 -13.25 -3.55 -16.69
N ALA A 187 -12.35 -4.54 -16.58
CA ALA A 187 -12.72 -5.95 -16.79
C ALA A 187 -13.80 -6.46 -15.82
N TRP A 188 -13.76 -6.02 -14.57
CA TRP A 188 -14.72 -6.40 -13.52
C TRP A 188 -15.87 -5.39 -13.34
N MET A 189 -15.82 -4.26 -14.04
CA MET A 189 -16.86 -3.22 -14.05
C MET A 189 -17.12 -2.70 -15.48
N PRO A 190 -17.55 -3.58 -16.41
CA PRO A 190 -17.65 -3.22 -17.83
C PRO A 190 -18.72 -2.17 -18.14
N HIS A 191 -19.71 -1.97 -17.26
CA HIS A 191 -20.76 -0.98 -17.48
C HIS A 191 -20.47 0.36 -16.79
N GLY A 192 -19.56 0.38 -15.81
CA GLY A 192 -19.24 1.57 -15.02
C GLY A 192 -18.25 2.52 -15.69
N PHE A 193 -17.05 2.03 -16.03
CA PHE A 193 -15.92 2.87 -16.47
C PHE A 193 -15.17 2.30 -17.66
N MET A 194 -14.56 3.19 -18.44
CA MET A 194 -13.71 2.87 -19.58
C MET A 194 -12.48 3.76 -19.66
N SER A 195 -11.41 3.27 -20.29
CA SER A 195 -10.19 4.06 -20.54
C SER A 195 -10.50 5.35 -21.32
N VAL A 196 -9.69 6.37 -21.07
CA VAL A 196 -9.67 7.60 -21.85
C VAL A 196 -8.57 7.53 -22.91
N ASN A 197 -8.83 8.05 -24.11
CA ASN A 197 -7.85 8.17 -25.17
C ASN A 197 -6.84 9.28 -24.86
N THR A 198 -5.75 8.87 -24.23
CA THR A 198 -4.62 9.73 -23.86
C THR A 198 -3.72 10.14 -25.03
N SER A 199 -4.00 9.66 -26.25
CA SER A 199 -3.34 10.18 -27.46
C SER A 199 -3.93 11.54 -27.89
N LEU A 200 -5.14 11.87 -27.40
CA LEU A 200 -5.80 13.15 -27.65
C LEU A 200 -5.52 14.11 -26.51
N ASP A 201 -5.24 15.38 -26.83
CA ASP A 201 -5.05 16.40 -25.79
C ASP A 201 -6.33 16.64 -24.98
N ALA A 202 -7.51 16.44 -25.58
CA ALA A 202 -8.78 16.45 -24.87
C ALA A 202 -8.88 15.33 -23.82
N GLY A 203 -8.39 14.12 -24.12
CA GLY A 203 -8.36 13.02 -23.16
C GLY A 203 -7.43 13.33 -21.98
N LYS A 204 -6.25 13.90 -22.27
CA LYS A 204 -5.34 14.38 -21.22
C LYS A 204 -5.96 15.53 -20.41
N ALA A 205 -6.69 16.44 -21.05
CA ALA A 205 -7.35 17.56 -20.40
C ALA A 205 -8.43 17.07 -19.42
N PHE A 206 -9.22 16.07 -19.80
CA PHE A 206 -10.18 15.43 -18.91
C PHE A 206 -9.51 14.86 -17.66
N LEU A 207 -8.46 14.04 -17.83
CA LEU A 207 -7.72 13.48 -16.69
C LEU A 207 -7.15 14.59 -15.81
N ARG A 208 -6.45 15.59 -16.38
CA ARG A 208 -5.94 16.74 -15.62
C ARG A 208 -7.03 17.47 -14.83
N SER A 209 -8.24 17.58 -15.38
CA SER A 209 -9.37 18.23 -14.70
C SER A 209 -9.86 17.46 -13.47
N LEU A 210 -9.78 16.12 -13.48
CA LEU A 210 -10.08 15.27 -12.32
C LEU A 210 -9.05 15.50 -11.20
N TYR A 211 -7.76 15.38 -11.52
CA TYR A 211 -6.71 15.50 -10.50
C TYR A 211 -6.55 16.95 -10.01
N LYS A 212 -6.94 17.94 -10.80
CA LYS A 212 -7.07 19.33 -10.33
C LYS A 212 -8.21 19.47 -9.33
N GLN A 213 -9.36 18.88 -9.61
CA GLN A 213 -10.51 18.87 -8.70
C GLN A 213 -10.17 18.19 -7.37
N TYR A 214 -9.48 17.04 -7.39
CA TYR A 214 -9.10 16.32 -6.17
C TYR A 214 -8.12 17.14 -5.31
N SER A 215 -7.16 17.79 -5.94
CA SER A 215 -6.24 18.72 -5.26
C SER A 215 -6.97 19.91 -4.64
N GLU A 216 -7.95 20.49 -5.35
CA GLU A 216 -8.79 21.58 -4.82
C GLU A 216 -9.66 21.15 -3.63
N TRP A 217 -10.04 19.86 -3.54
CA TRP A 217 -10.70 19.30 -2.37
C TRP A 217 -9.74 19.04 -1.19
N GLY A 218 -8.42 19.18 -1.37
CA GLY A 218 -7.45 18.86 -0.32
C GLY A 218 -7.16 17.37 -0.17
N VAL A 219 -7.29 16.58 -1.24
CA VAL A 219 -6.85 15.17 -1.26
C VAL A 219 -5.32 15.10 -1.17
N ASP A 220 -4.81 14.17 -0.37
CA ASP A 220 -3.38 13.87 -0.15
C ASP A 220 -2.97 12.47 -0.66
N PHE A 221 -3.93 11.65 -1.08
CA PHE A 221 -3.70 10.27 -1.52
C PHE A 221 -4.74 9.87 -2.57
N VAL A 222 -4.30 9.33 -3.70
CA VAL A 222 -5.20 8.78 -4.72
C VAL A 222 -4.81 7.35 -5.04
N LYS A 223 -5.78 6.43 -4.88
CA LYS A 223 -5.70 5.04 -5.35
C LYS A 223 -6.45 4.93 -6.68
N LEU A 224 -5.71 4.85 -7.78
CA LEU A 224 -6.24 4.68 -9.12
C LEU A 224 -6.37 3.20 -9.45
N ASP A 225 -7.60 2.78 -9.72
CA ASP A 225 -7.97 1.39 -9.89
C ASP A 225 -8.26 1.03 -11.34
N CYS A 226 -8.16 -0.26 -11.63
CA CYS A 226 -8.32 -0.84 -12.96
C CYS A 226 -7.31 -0.35 -14.01
N VAL A 227 -6.07 -0.04 -13.60
CA VAL A 227 -5.00 0.48 -14.48
C VAL A 227 -3.69 -0.31 -14.45
N PHE A 228 -3.56 -1.31 -13.59
CA PHE A 228 -2.32 -2.07 -13.40
C PHE A 228 -2.58 -3.60 -13.40
N GLY A 229 -1.51 -4.39 -13.43
CA GLY A 229 -1.59 -5.85 -13.64
C GLY A 229 -2.14 -6.20 -15.02
N GLU A 230 -3.12 -7.11 -15.07
CA GLU A 230 -3.85 -7.50 -16.30
C GLU A 230 -4.46 -6.29 -17.05
N ASP A 231 -4.81 -5.21 -16.33
CA ASP A 231 -5.44 -4.00 -16.88
C ASP A 231 -4.42 -2.87 -17.20
N LEU A 232 -3.12 -3.19 -17.35
CA LEU A 232 -2.06 -2.18 -17.50
C LEU A 232 -2.39 -1.11 -18.56
N ASP A 233 -2.52 0.14 -18.09
CA ASP A 233 -2.67 1.34 -18.93
C ASP A 233 -1.57 2.36 -18.64
N LEU A 234 -0.36 2.06 -19.10
CA LEU A 234 0.83 2.89 -18.86
C LEU A 234 0.66 4.34 -19.35
N ALA A 235 -0.07 4.54 -20.44
CA ALA A 235 -0.30 5.87 -21.01
C ALA A 235 -1.18 6.72 -20.09
N GLU A 236 -2.23 6.13 -19.51
CA GLU A 236 -3.05 6.82 -18.51
C GLU A 236 -2.28 7.09 -17.22
N ILE A 237 -1.57 6.09 -16.69
CA ILE A 237 -0.73 6.23 -15.48
C ILE A 237 0.24 7.41 -15.62
N LYS A 238 0.90 7.53 -16.79
CA LYS A 238 1.84 8.63 -17.05
C LYS A 238 1.16 9.99 -17.04
N VAL A 239 0.02 10.14 -17.72
CA VAL A 239 -0.72 11.42 -17.75
C VAL A 239 -1.20 11.81 -16.36
N VAL A 240 -1.65 10.84 -15.57
CA VAL A 240 -2.06 11.07 -14.18
C VAL A 240 -0.88 11.47 -13.30
N SER A 241 0.25 10.76 -13.40
CA SER A 241 1.48 11.08 -12.68
C SER A 241 1.93 12.52 -12.97
N GLU A 242 1.94 12.92 -14.25
CA GLU A 242 2.28 14.29 -14.67
C GLU A 242 1.28 15.33 -14.13
N ALA A 243 -0.02 14.99 -14.08
CA ALA A 243 -1.05 15.86 -13.54
C ALA A 243 -0.93 16.05 -12.02
N ILE A 244 -0.50 15.03 -11.28
CA ILE A 244 -0.22 15.13 -9.84
C ILE A 244 1.06 15.94 -9.61
N GLU A 245 2.13 15.66 -10.34
CA GLU A 245 3.41 16.36 -10.26
C GLU A 245 3.26 17.87 -10.57
N GLY A 246 2.59 18.21 -11.65
CA GLY A 246 2.44 19.59 -12.13
C GLY A 246 1.69 20.52 -11.18
N GLN A 247 1.01 19.98 -10.17
CA GLN A 247 0.32 20.76 -9.15
C GLN A 247 1.22 21.09 -7.94
N ASN A 248 2.51 20.71 -7.97
CA ASN A 248 3.41 20.72 -6.81
C ASN A 248 2.77 20.08 -5.57
N SER A 249 1.94 19.06 -5.81
CA SER A 249 1.15 18.42 -4.79
C SER A 249 1.97 17.35 -4.08
N THR A 250 1.74 17.19 -2.78
CA THR A 250 2.24 16.06 -1.98
C THR A 250 1.28 14.87 -2.01
N VAL A 251 0.41 14.78 -3.03
CA VAL A 251 -0.52 13.66 -3.22
C VAL A 251 0.26 12.38 -3.48
N LEU A 252 0.04 11.38 -2.63
CA LEU A 252 0.58 10.05 -2.81
C LEU A 252 -0.21 9.31 -3.88
N PHE A 253 0.50 8.79 -4.89
CA PHE A 253 -0.14 8.08 -6.01
C PHE A 253 0.01 6.56 -5.88
N SER A 254 -1.13 5.87 -5.78
CA SER A 254 -1.25 4.41 -5.62
C SER A 254 -1.94 3.78 -6.83
N LEU A 255 -1.43 2.64 -7.32
CA LEU A 255 -2.05 1.87 -8.42
C LEU A 255 -2.74 0.59 -7.94
N SER A 256 -3.83 0.24 -8.61
CA SER A 256 -4.65 -0.95 -8.36
C SER A 256 -5.35 -1.44 -9.64
N PRO A 257 -5.78 -2.71 -9.71
CA PRO A 257 -5.28 -3.83 -8.91
C PRO A 257 -3.92 -4.30 -9.46
N GLY A 258 -3.32 -5.31 -8.84
CA GLY A 258 -2.02 -5.89 -9.23
C GLY A 258 -2.13 -7.31 -9.75
N LYS A 259 -3.31 -7.72 -10.24
CA LYS A 259 -3.55 -9.10 -10.66
C LYS A 259 -2.56 -9.47 -11.78
N GLN A 260 -1.81 -10.56 -11.58
CA GLN A 260 -0.71 -11.00 -12.45
C GLN A 260 0.40 -9.95 -12.68
N ALA A 261 0.58 -8.99 -11.76
CA ALA A 261 1.69 -8.04 -11.86
C ALA A 261 3.03 -8.78 -11.80
N THR A 262 3.97 -8.36 -12.65
CA THR A 262 5.33 -8.86 -12.67
C THR A 262 6.33 -7.75 -12.34
N PRO A 263 7.55 -8.09 -11.90
CA PRO A 263 8.61 -7.10 -11.73
C PRO A 263 8.92 -6.29 -13.00
N GLU A 264 8.76 -6.87 -14.19
CA GLU A 264 8.93 -6.18 -15.47
C GLU A 264 7.86 -5.09 -15.68
N MET A 265 6.58 -5.41 -15.42
CA MET A 265 5.50 -4.43 -15.47
C MET A 265 5.74 -3.30 -14.45
N ALA A 266 6.12 -3.65 -13.23
CA ALA A 266 6.39 -2.69 -12.17
C ALA A 266 7.58 -1.77 -12.45
N THR A 267 8.62 -2.27 -13.12
CA THR A 267 9.75 -1.44 -13.57
C THR A 267 9.27 -0.27 -14.44
N SER A 268 8.24 -0.49 -15.27
CA SER A 268 7.68 0.53 -16.16
C SER A 268 6.88 1.63 -15.44
N VAL A 269 6.33 1.34 -14.25
CA VAL A 269 5.46 2.27 -13.50
C VAL A 269 6.09 2.82 -12.22
N SER A 270 7.10 2.16 -11.65
CA SER A 270 7.68 2.51 -10.34
C SER A 270 8.07 3.98 -10.24
N GLY A 271 8.74 4.52 -11.26
CA GLY A 271 9.15 5.93 -11.33
C GLY A 271 8.01 6.94 -11.47
N LEU A 272 6.78 6.50 -11.72
CA LEU A 272 5.59 7.34 -11.92
C LEU A 272 4.68 7.37 -10.70
N VAL A 273 4.91 6.51 -9.70
CA VAL A 273 3.97 6.30 -8.59
C VAL A 273 4.71 6.11 -7.26
N ASN A 274 3.97 6.15 -6.15
CA ASN A 274 4.53 5.93 -4.82
C ASN A 274 4.23 4.55 -4.26
N MET A 275 3.18 3.91 -4.74
CA MET A 275 2.90 2.50 -4.46
C MET A 275 2.07 1.88 -5.59
N TYR A 276 2.16 0.57 -5.75
CA TYR A 276 1.42 -0.16 -6.77
C TYR A 276 1.15 -1.58 -6.28
N ARG A 277 -0.11 -2.00 -6.35
CA ARG A 277 -0.52 -3.33 -5.93
C ARG A 277 0.17 -4.40 -6.78
N VAL A 278 0.65 -5.48 -6.17
CA VAL A 278 1.37 -6.57 -6.87
C VAL A 278 0.60 -7.89 -6.90
N THR A 279 -0.60 -7.92 -6.34
CA THR A 279 -1.50 -9.08 -6.27
C THR A 279 -2.92 -8.70 -6.65
N ALA A 280 -3.84 -9.68 -6.69
CA ALA A 280 -5.27 -9.39 -6.71
C ALA A 280 -5.74 -8.83 -5.34
N ASP A 281 -7.05 -8.60 -5.16
CA ASP A 281 -7.62 -8.29 -3.85
C ASP A 281 -7.25 -9.35 -2.81
N ASP A 282 -6.54 -8.94 -1.76
CA ASP A 282 -6.30 -9.76 -0.57
C ASP A 282 -7.52 -9.76 0.33
N TRP A 283 -7.84 -10.94 0.87
CA TRP A 283 -8.93 -11.15 1.79
C TRP A 283 -8.49 -12.09 2.91
N ASP A 284 -9.38 -12.29 3.87
CA ASP A 284 -9.10 -13.01 5.10
C ASP A 284 -9.23 -14.53 4.95
N THR A 285 -8.63 -15.12 3.91
CA THR A 285 -8.45 -16.57 3.78
C THR A 285 -6.98 -16.93 3.66
N TRP A 286 -6.59 -18.12 4.14
CA TRP A 286 -5.20 -18.55 4.04
C TRP A 286 -4.65 -18.59 2.60
N PRO A 287 -5.40 -19.09 1.59
CA PRO A 287 -4.95 -19.02 0.20
C PRO A 287 -4.60 -17.60 -0.27
N ASP A 288 -5.38 -16.59 0.13
CA ASP A 288 -5.13 -15.20 -0.23
C ASP A 288 -3.79 -14.74 0.38
N VAL A 289 -3.61 -14.91 1.70
CA VAL A 289 -2.34 -14.59 2.39
C VAL A 289 -1.15 -15.36 1.82
N ALA A 290 -1.31 -16.66 1.59
CA ALA A 290 -0.24 -17.55 1.13
C ALA A 290 0.26 -17.15 -0.27
N SER A 291 -0.63 -16.66 -1.14
CA SER A 291 -0.29 -16.24 -2.51
C SER A 291 0.75 -15.10 -2.56
N HIS A 292 0.82 -14.28 -1.51
CA HIS A 292 1.74 -13.14 -1.43
C HIS A 292 3.20 -13.54 -1.23
N PHE A 293 3.51 -14.76 -0.76
CA PHE A 293 4.90 -15.15 -0.45
C PHE A 293 5.81 -15.17 -1.67
N ASP A 294 5.37 -15.82 -2.75
CA ASP A 294 6.18 -15.92 -3.97
C ASP A 294 6.27 -14.55 -4.68
N VAL A 295 5.19 -13.77 -4.66
CA VAL A 295 5.18 -12.41 -5.22
C VAL A 295 6.12 -11.48 -4.45
N ALA A 296 6.03 -11.46 -3.11
CA ALA A 296 6.91 -10.64 -2.28
C ALA A 296 8.39 -10.98 -2.50
N ARG A 297 8.72 -12.28 -2.63
CA ARG A 297 10.08 -12.73 -2.98
C ARG A 297 10.54 -12.13 -4.31
N ASP A 298 9.73 -12.26 -5.35
CA ASP A 298 10.11 -11.87 -6.71
C ASP A 298 10.33 -10.35 -6.82
N PHE A 299 9.48 -9.56 -6.16
CA PHE A 299 9.61 -8.10 -6.12
C PHE A 299 10.81 -7.62 -5.29
N SER A 300 11.10 -8.28 -4.17
CA SER A 300 12.31 -8.03 -3.38
C SER A 300 13.57 -8.38 -4.18
N ALA A 301 13.59 -9.54 -4.85
CA ALA A 301 14.72 -10.00 -5.66
C ALA A 301 14.99 -9.08 -6.87
N ALA A 302 13.94 -8.42 -7.39
CA ALA A 302 14.04 -7.43 -8.45
C ALA A 302 14.53 -6.04 -7.98
N ASN A 303 14.81 -5.85 -6.68
CA ASN A 303 15.21 -4.57 -6.08
C ASN A 303 14.19 -3.43 -6.29
N LEU A 304 12.90 -3.77 -6.36
CA LEU A 304 11.83 -2.80 -6.56
C LEU A 304 11.28 -2.19 -5.26
N THR A 305 11.59 -2.80 -4.12
CA THR A 305 11.21 -2.30 -2.79
C THR A 305 11.92 -0.99 -2.45
N GLY A 306 11.19 0.13 -2.43
CA GLY A 306 11.77 1.44 -2.15
C GLY A 306 12.60 2.00 -3.31
N ALA A 307 12.28 1.59 -4.55
CA ALA A 307 12.85 2.13 -5.77
C ALA A 307 12.51 3.62 -5.95
N ALA A 308 13.10 4.28 -6.95
CA ALA A 308 12.71 5.65 -7.29
C ALA A 308 11.23 5.70 -7.68
N GLY A 309 10.49 6.67 -7.13
CA GLY A 309 9.09 6.90 -7.41
C GLY A 309 8.75 8.35 -7.62
N LEU A 310 7.46 8.65 -7.78
CA LEU A 310 6.97 10.01 -7.99
C LEU A 310 7.44 10.94 -6.87
N LEU A 311 8.30 11.90 -7.19
CA LEU A 311 8.89 12.86 -6.25
C LEU A 311 9.58 12.23 -5.02
N GLY A 312 9.94 10.95 -5.08
CA GLY A 312 10.48 10.24 -3.91
C GLY A 312 10.67 8.74 -4.14
N LYS A 313 10.01 7.91 -3.33
CA LYS A 313 10.13 6.44 -3.39
C LYS A 313 8.84 5.76 -3.85
N SER A 314 8.99 4.53 -4.34
CA SER A 314 7.93 3.65 -4.78
C SER A 314 7.97 2.30 -4.06
N TRP A 315 6.81 1.79 -3.65
CA TRP A 315 6.68 0.58 -2.82
C TRP A 315 5.76 -0.46 -3.47
N PRO A 316 6.23 -1.71 -3.67
CA PRO A 316 5.36 -2.84 -3.98
C PRO A 316 4.30 -3.00 -2.88
N ASP A 317 3.04 -3.01 -3.25
CA ASP A 317 1.90 -3.07 -2.34
C ASP A 317 1.28 -4.46 -2.34
N LEU A 318 1.38 -5.16 -1.21
CA LEU A 318 0.75 -6.46 -0.97
C LEU A 318 -0.74 -6.32 -0.62
N ASP A 319 -1.33 -5.14 -0.79
CA ASP A 319 -2.72 -4.81 -0.50
C ASP A 319 -3.01 -4.55 0.98
N MET A 320 -4.28 -4.24 1.27
CA MET A 320 -4.79 -3.95 2.60
C MET A 320 -4.68 -5.16 3.54
N LEU A 321 -4.79 -4.89 4.84
CA LEU A 321 -4.80 -5.88 5.91
C LEU A 321 -6.26 -6.14 6.34
N PRO A 322 -6.90 -7.23 5.89
CA PRO A 322 -8.29 -7.58 6.20
C PRO A 322 -8.39 -8.19 7.60
N LEU A 323 -8.15 -7.36 8.62
CA LEU A 323 -8.14 -7.72 10.04
C LEU A 323 -9.30 -7.05 10.79
N GLY A 324 -9.68 -7.60 11.94
CA GLY A 324 -10.72 -7.01 12.79
C GLY A 324 -12.14 -7.22 12.25
N TRP A 325 -12.95 -6.16 12.21
CA TRP A 325 -14.36 -6.22 11.82
C TRP A 325 -14.55 -5.77 10.36
N LEU A 326 -15.11 -6.67 9.55
CA LEU A 326 -15.09 -6.67 8.08
C LEU A 326 -16.50 -6.88 7.49
N THR A 327 -16.58 -6.83 6.15
CA THR A 327 -17.70 -7.31 5.34
C THR A 327 -17.25 -8.43 4.39
N ASP A 328 -18.14 -8.89 3.52
CA ASP A 328 -17.83 -9.81 2.42
C ASP A 328 -17.46 -9.05 1.14
N PRO A 329 -16.62 -9.65 0.26
CA PRO A 329 -16.31 -9.05 -1.03
C PRO A 329 -17.56 -8.66 -1.81
N ALA A 330 -17.56 -7.46 -2.40
CA ALA A 330 -18.68 -6.91 -3.16
C ALA A 330 -20.02 -6.80 -2.39
N SER A 331 -19.99 -6.79 -1.06
CA SER A 331 -21.20 -6.59 -0.26
C SER A 331 -21.83 -5.20 -0.49
N ASN A 332 -23.16 -5.13 -0.38
CA ASN A 332 -23.95 -3.89 -0.39
C ASN A 332 -24.36 -3.43 1.04
N GLU A 333 -23.85 -4.13 2.04
CA GLU A 333 -24.03 -3.84 3.45
C GLU A 333 -22.79 -4.25 4.26
N GLY A 334 -22.72 -3.80 5.51
CA GLY A 334 -21.60 -4.09 6.40
C GLY A 334 -21.07 -2.84 7.08
N PRO A 335 -20.07 -2.99 7.96
CA PRO A 335 -19.40 -4.25 8.31
C PRO A 335 -20.27 -5.18 9.18
N HIS A 336 -20.12 -6.50 9.05
CA HIS A 336 -21.01 -7.49 9.69
C HIS A 336 -20.35 -8.78 10.18
N ARG A 337 -19.03 -8.94 10.05
CA ARG A 337 -18.34 -10.15 10.51
C ARG A 337 -16.92 -9.88 11.00
N ALA A 338 -16.39 -10.78 11.82
CA ALA A 338 -14.97 -10.77 12.14
C ALA A 338 -14.12 -11.36 11.01
N CYS A 339 -12.84 -11.01 11.00
CA CYS A 339 -11.77 -11.66 10.24
C CYS A 339 -11.77 -13.18 10.50
N ARG A 340 -11.65 -13.96 9.42
CA ARG A 340 -11.62 -15.43 9.41
C ARG A 340 -10.22 -16.00 9.61
N LEU A 341 -9.16 -15.20 9.45
CA LEU A 341 -7.80 -15.63 9.72
C LEU A 341 -7.63 -15.95 11.20
N THR A 342 -6.99 -17.08 11.47
CA THR A 342 -6.53 -17.43 12.82
C THR A 342 -5.46 -16.43 13.27
N LEU A 343 -5.22 -16.32 14.59
CA LEU A 343 -4.20 -15.41 15.10
C LEU A 343 -2.79 -15.71 14.54
N ASP A 344 -2.47 -16.98 14.28
CA ASP A 344 -1.18 -17.35 13.68
C ASP A 344 -1.08 -16.87 12.22
N GLU A 345 -2.17 -16.97 11.45
CA GLU A 345 -2.24 -16.43 10.08
C GLU A 345 -2.18 -14.90 10.07
N GLN A 346 -2.86 -14.21 10.99
CA GLN A 346 -2.80 -12.76 11.12
C GLN A 346 -1.37 -12.29 11.45
N LYS A 347 -0.68 -12.97 12.38
CA LYS A 347 0.74 -12.70 12.69
C LYS A 347 1.63 -12.93 11.47
N THR A 348 1.39 -14.01 10.73
CA THR A 348 2.10 -14.32 9.49
C THR A 348 1.93 -13.22 8.47
N GLN A 349 0.70 -12.75 8.24
CA GLN A 349 0.41 -11.69 7.30
C GLN A 349 1.12 -10.39 7.67
N VAL A 350 0.91 -9.87 8.89
CA VAL A 350 1.54 -8.60 9.30
C VAL A 350 3.07 -8.68 9.33
N THR A 351 3.63 -9.86 9.61
CA THR A 351 5.09 -10.08 9.56
C THR A 351 5.61 -10.06 8.13
N LEU A 352 4.91 -10.71 7.18
CA LEU A 352 5.28 -10.69 5.75
C LEU A 352 5.18 -9.26 5.19
N TRP A 353 4.06 -8.55 5.42
CA TRP A 353 3.89 -7.17 4.96
C TRP A 353 4.98 -6.25 5.49
N SER A 354 5.33 -6.42 6.77
CA SER A 354 6.39 -5.61 7.39
C SER A 354 7.75 -5.92 6.80
N ILE A 355 8.15 -7.20 6.73
CA ILE A 355 9.49 -7.59 6.26
C ILE A 355 9.65 -7.46 4.74
N ALA A 356 8.58 -7.48 3.96
CA ALA A 356 8.60 -7.15 2.54
C ALA A 356 8.56 -5.63 2.28
N LYS A 357 8.36 -4.82 3.34
CA LYS A 357 8.16 -3.36 3.29
C LYS A 357 6.98 -2.94 2.41
N SER A 358 5.88 -3.69 2.49
CA SER A 358 4.59 -3.29 1.91
C SER A 358 4.03 -2.07 2.65
N PRO A 359 3.26 -1.18 2.01
CA PRO A 359 2.37 -0.27 2.71
C PRO A 359 1.49 -1.03 3.71
N LEU A 360 1.16 -0.40 4.84
CA LEU A 360 0.29 -0.98 5.87
C LEU A 360 -1.03 -0.23 5.90
N MET A 361 -1.98 -0.69 5.09
CA MET A 361 -3.34 -0.14 5.05
C MET A 361 -4.29 -1.06 5.81
N PHE A 362 -4.78 -0.65 6.97
CA PHE A 362 -5.76 -1.42 7.74
C PHE A 362 -7.16 -1.32 7.09
N GLY A 363 -7.82 -2.45 6.83
CA GLY A 363 -9.14 -2.48 6.18
C GLY A 363 -10.34 -2.57 7.13
N GLY A 364 -10.12 -2.92 8.40
CA GLY A 364 -11.18 -3.16 9.36
C GLY A 364 -11.83 -1.91 9.94
N ASP A 365 -13.05 -2.06 10.47
CA ASP A 365 -13.79 -0.97 11.12
C ASP A 365 -13.17 -0.61 12.48
N MET A 366 -12.58 0.59 12.57
CA MET A 366 -11.91 1.11 13.76
C MET A 366 -12.83 1.20 14.98
N ARG A 367 -14.15 1.36 14.76
CA ARG A 367 -15.15 1.42 15.84
C ARG A 367 -15.24 0.09 16.61
N ASN A 368 -14.81 -0.99 15.98
CA ASN A 368 -14.78 -2.35 16.51
C ASN A 368 -13.33 -2.90 16.65
N LEU A 369 -12.33 -2.02 16.73
CA LEU A 369 -10.93 -2.43 16.88
C LEU A 369 -10.67 -3.06 18.25
N ASP A 370 -10.47 -4.38 18.26
CA ASP A 370 -10.11 -5.13 19.46
C ASP A 370 -8.62 -4.99 19.84
N HIS A 371 -8.30 -5.42 21.08
CA HIS A 371 -6.93 -5.33 21.61
C HIS A 371 -5.91 -6.21 20.88
N THR A 372 -6.35 -7.35 20.33
CA THR A 372 -5.47 -8.28 19.62
C THR A 372 -5.06 -7.67 18.29
N THR A 373 -6.03 -7.22 17.48
CA THR A 373 -5.77 -6.52 16.22
C THR A 373 -4.99 -5.23 16.44
N TYR A 374 -5.34 -4.44 17.47
CA TYR A 374 -4.57 -3.25 17.82
C TYR A 374 -3.09 -3.56 18.05
N ARG A 375 -2.76 -4.63 18.79
CA ARG A 375 -1.37 -5.04 19.05
C ARG A 375 -0.66 -5.50 17.79
N LEU A 376 -1.34 -6.17 16.86
CA LEU A 376 -0.75 -6.57 15.58
C LEU A 376 -0.37 -5.32 14.74
N LEU A 377 -1.26 -4.33 14.68
CA LEU A 377 -1.05 -3.09 13.93
C LEU A 377 0.00 -2.16 14.56
N THR A 378 0.23 -2.28 15.87
CA THR A 378 1.09 -1.35 16.63
C THR A 378 2.36 -1.98 17.19
N GLU A 379 2.67 -3.24 16.84
CA GLU A 379 3.88 -3.92 17.30
C GLU A 379 5.14 -3.15 16.85
N PRO A 380 5.89 -2.51 17.78
CA PRO A 380 6.97 -1.60 17.42
C PRO A 380 8.06 -2.25 16.56
N THR A 381 8.32 -3.55 16.78
CA THR A 381 9.34 -4.28 16.01
C THR A 381 8.95 -4.40 14.55
N LEU A 382 7.69 -4.70 14.26
CA LEU A 382 7.18 -4.82 12.88
C LEU A 382 7.18 -3.46 12.18
N LEU A 383 6.74 -2.42 12.87
CA LEU A 383 6.76 -1.06 12.34
C LEU A 383 8.19 -0.58 12.04
N GLN A 384 9.16 -0.93 12.90
CA GLN A 384 10.56 -0.64 12.65
C GLN A 384 11.10 -1.42 11.44
N ILE A 385 10.75 -2.70 11.31
CA ILE A 385 11.11 -3.50 10.12
C ILE A 385 10.55 -2.83 8.85
N ASN A 386 9.27 -2.46 8.88
CA ASN A 386 8.60 -1.86 7.74
C ASN A 386 9.24 -0.53 7.31
N SER A 387 9.52 0.39 8.24
CA SER A 387 10.06 1.72 7.92
C SER A 387 11.57 1.74 7.74
N ASP A 388 12.32 1.14 8.67
CA ASP A 388 13.71 1.56 8.93
C ASP A 388 14.76 0.51 8.52
N THR A 389 14.34 -0.64 7.99
CA THR A 389 15.30 -1.67 7.55
C THR A 389 15.65 -1.60 6.07
N SER A 390 16.77 -2.25 5.75
CA SER A 390 17.29 -2.48 4.40
C SER A 390 17.62 -3.96 4.19
N ASN A 391 17.96 -4.35 2.95
CA ASN A 391 18.30 -5.74 2.58
C ASN A 391 17.20 -6.75 2.96
N ASN A 392 15.95 -6.30 2.91
CA ASN A 392 14.76 -7.10 3.12
C ASN A 392 14.59 -8.08 1.97
N LYS A 393 14.77 -9.38 2.24
CA LYS A 393 14.68 -10.42 1.21
C LYS A 393 14.34 -11.78 1.78
N GLU A 394 13.75 -12.62 0.93
CA GLU A 394 13.68 -14.05 1.21
C GLU A 394 15.10 -14.65 1.18
N PHE A 395 15.40 -15.44 2.19
CA PHE A 395 16.62 -16.21 2.32
C PHE A 395 16.30 -17.68 2.05
N ALA A 396 16.64 -18.18 0.86
CA ALA A 396 16.18 -19.49 0.38
C ALA A 396 17.00 -20.70 0.86
N ASN A 397 16.37 -21.88 0.74
CA ASN A 397 16.79 -23.19 1.25
C ASN A 397 18.17 -23.71 0.78
N ASP A 398 18.69 -23.24 -0.37
CA ASP A 398 19.92 -23.79 -0.97
C ASP A 398 21.18 -23.49 -0.16
N VAL A 399 21.09 -22.62 0.85
CA VAL A 399 22.25 -22.18 1.64
C VAL A 399 22.13 -22.50 3.14
N GLY A 400 20.98 -22.89 3.71
CA GLY A 400 20.98 -23.10 5.18
C GLY A 400 19.71 -23.37 6.00
N ILE A 401 18.52 -23.38 5.41
CA ILE A 401 17.30 -23.70 6.18
C ILE A 401 17.19 -25.21 6.33
N LYS A 402 17.19 -25.68 7.59
CA LYS A 402 16.95 -27.09 7.90
C LYS A 402 15.53 -27.26 8.43
N ILE A 403 14.75 -28.06 7.72
CA ILE A 403 13.41 -28.46 8.13
C ILE A 403 13.52 -29.80 8.86
N THR A 404 13.18 -29.82 10.14
CA THR A 404 12.97 -31.07 10.88
C THR A 404 11.48 -31.21 11.15
N ARG A 405 10.82 -32.23 10.57
CA ARG A 405 9.43 -32.52 10.93
C ARG A 405 9.42 -33.07 12.36
N SER A 406 8.63 -32.48 13.24
CA SER A 406 8.22 -33.15 14.47
C SER A 406 7.29 -34.28 14.05
N GLU A 407 7.77 -35.52 13.99
CA GLU A 407 6.88 -36.65 13.76
C GLU A 407 6.11 -36.96 15.05
N PRO A 408 4.76 -36.88 15.06
CA PRO A 408 3.99 -37.46 16.14
C PRO A 408 3.90 -38.97 15.88
N ASN A 409 4.33 -39.75 16.87
CA ASN A 409 4.20 -41.21 16.97
C ASN A 409 5.20 -42.09 16.20
N TRP A 410 5.84 -42.95 16.99
CA TRP A 410 6.73 -44.06 16.61
C TRP A 410 6.14 -45.06 15.59
N LEU A 411 4.81 -45.07 15.41
CA LEU A 411 4.12 -45.93 14.43
C LEU A 411 4.32 -45.45 12.98
N VAL A 412 4.51 -44.14 12.75
CA VAL A 412 4.75 -43.57 11.41
C VAL A 412 6.16 -43.90 10.90
N LEU A 413 7.12 -44.03 11.81
CA LEU A 413 8.50 -44.44 11.54
C LEU A 413 8.60 -45.86 10.96
N LEU A 414 7.70 -46.78 11.35
CA LEU A 414 7.68 -48.15 10.81
C LEU A 414 7.18 -48.17 9.36
N TRP A 415 6.17 -47.36 9.05
CA TRP A 415 5.58 -47.30 7.71
C TRP A 415 6.51 -46.61 6.70
N ARG A 416 7.20 -45.54 7.12
CA ARG A 416 8.15 -44.80 6.26
C ARG A 416 9.45 -45.57 5.96
N LYS A 417 9.86 -46.49 6.82
CA LYS A 417 11.02 -47.36 6.55
C LYS A 417 10.78 -48.32 5.37
N MET A 418 9.52 -48.62 5.04
CA MET A 418 9.16 -49.47 3.91
C MET A 418 9.05 -48.72 2.57
N CYS A 419 8.97 -47.38 2.56
CA CYS A 419 8.78 -46.57 1.34
C CYS A 419 9.98 -45.67 0.98
N ARG A 420 11.23 -46.11 1.23
CA ARG A 420 12.43 -45.35 0.85
C ARG A 420 12.95 -45.70 -0.54
N ILE A 421 12.25 -45.24 -1.58
CA ILE A 421 12.81 -44.82 -2.87
C ILE A 421 11.88 -43.69 -3.36
N LEU A 422 12.42 -42.49 -3.66
CA LEU A 422 11.74 -41.25 -4.16
C LEU A 422 11.51 -40.08 -3.17
N ALA A 423 12.52 -39.61 -2.43
CA ALA A 423 12.44 -38.29 -1.80
C ALA A 423 13.81 -37.60 -1.69
N GLN A 424 14.43 -37.33 -2.83
CA GLN A 424 15.47 -36.32 -3.01
C GLN A 424 15.09 -35.57 -4.27
N HIS A 425 15.01 -34.23 -4.19
CA HIS A 425 14.32 -33.24 -5.05
C HIS A 425 13.02 -32.73 -4.42
N LEU A 426 13.12 -31.85 -3.42
CA LEU A 426 12.01 -31.02 -2.95
C LEU A 426 12.11 -29.66 -3.64
N VAL A 427 11.50 -29.64 -4.83
CA VAL A 427 11.18 -28.49 -5.68
C VAL A 427 10.28 -27.53 -4.90
N THR A 428 10.33 -26.24 -5.20
CA THR A 428 9.34 -25.23 -4.79
C THR A 428 7.91 -25.79 -4.85
N HIS A 429 7.29 -26.01 -3.69
CA HIS A 429 6.00 -26.69 -3.62
C HIS A 429 4.85 -25.69 -3.67
N THR A 430 4.23 -25.56 -4.85
CA THR A 430 2.84 -25.14 -4.96
C THR A 430 1.96 -26.39 -4.79
N SER A 431 0.91 -26.30 -3.96
CA SER A 431 -0.17 -27.29 -3.92
C SER A 431 -1.42 -26.59 -4.42
N ASN A 432 -1.98 -27.04 -5.55
CA ASN A 432 -3.10 -26.38 -6.21
C ASN A 432 -2.87 -24.88 -6.50
N GLY A 433 -1.62 -24.48 -6.77
CA GLY A 433 -1.25 -23.07 -7.00
C GLY A 433 -1.03 -22.24 -5.73
N ILE A 434 -1.24 -22.80 -4.53
CA ILE A 434 -1.01 -22.11 -3.25
C ILE A 434 0.43 -22.39 -2.78
N PRO A 435 1.21 -21.36 -2.41
CA PRO A 435 2.54 -21.55 -1.85
C PRO A 435 2.52 -22.36 -0.54
N THR A 436 3.35 -23.41 -0.45
CA THR A 436 3.49 -24.26 0.74
C THR A 436 4.95 -24.40 1.16
N GLY A 437 5.21 -25.06 2.29
CA GLY A 437 6.56 -25.31 2.79
C GLY A 437 7.01 -24.31 3.84
N VAL A 438 8.32 -24.14 3.97
CA VAL A 438 8.92 -23.18 4.90
C VAL A 438 9.49 -22.01 4.09
N ARG A 439 9.37 -20.80 4.61
CA ARG A 439 10.01 -19.59 4.07
C ARG A 439 10.83 -18.93 5.18
N ALA A 440 11.96 -18.32 4.84
CA ALA A 440 12.68 -17.46 5.76
C ALA A 440 12.94 -16.11 5.12
N TRP A 441 12.77 -15.04 5.89
CA TRP A 441 13.07 -13.69 5.46
C TRP A 441 14.06 -13.06 6.42
N VAL A 442 14.91 -12.19 5.88
CA VAL A 442 15.89 -11.44 6.65
C VAL A 442 15.76 -9.95 6.35
N ALA A 443 16.08 -9.11 7.34
CA ALA A 443 16.18 -7.67 7.17
C ALA A 443 17.28 -7.10 8.07
N THR A 444 17.91 -6.02 7.60
CA THR A 444 19.00 -5.32 8.28
C THR A 444 18.49 -4.03 8.90
N GLY A 445 18.53 -3.94 10.24
CA GLY A 445 18.21 -2.71 10.98
C GLY A 445 19.43 -1.80 11.19
N SER A 446 19.42 -1.07 12.31
CA SER A 446 20.56 -0.27 12.79
C SER A 446 21.85 -1.12 12.94
N GLN A 447 23.00 -0.49 13.18
CA GLN A 447 24.34 -1.04 12.90
C GLN A 447 24.63 -2.47 13.39
N ASP A 448 23.89 -3.02 14.38
CA ASP A 448 24.09 -4.38 14.91
C ASP A 448 22.82 -5.26 14.99
N VAL A 449 21.64 -4.76 14.55
CA VAL A 449 20.37 -5.50 14.60
C VAL A 449 20.02 -6.20 13.28
N THR A 450 19.80 -7.51 13.31
CA THR A 450 19.30 -8.32 12.19
C THR A 450 17.97 -8.95 12.56
N TYR A 451 16.99 -8.88 11.66
CA TYR A 451 15.69 -9.52 11.81
C TYR A 451 15.64 -10.80 10.99
N VAL A 452 15.05 -11.86 11.56
CA VAL A 452 14.86 -13.14 10.87
C VAL A 452 13.44 -13.62 11.13
N ALA A 453 12.62 -13.74 10.08
CA ALA A 453 11.29 -14.32 10.15
C ALA A 453 11.29 -15.73 9.55
N LEU A 454 10.78 -16.71 10.30
CA LEU A 454 10.65 -18.10 9.87
C LEU A 454 9.17 -18.46 9.77
N PHE A 455 8.69 -18.68 8.56
CA PHE A 455 7.28 -18.95 8.26
C PHE A 455 7.04 -20.43 8.00
N ASN A 456 5.96 -20.95 8.55
CA ASN A 456 5.48 -22.30 8.27
C ASN A 456 4.20 -22.22 7.43
N LEU A 457 4.31 -22.43 6.12
CA LEU A 457 3.16 -22.45 5.21
C LEU A 457 2.53 -23.85 5.09
N ASN A 458 2.90 -24.80 5.96
CA ASN A 458 2.34 -26.14 5.96
C ASN A 458 1.16 -26.23 6.93
N GLU A 459 0.29 -27.21 6.68
CA GLU A 459 -0.85 -27.60 7.53
C GLU A 459 -0.47 -28.32 8.84
N VAL A 460 0.84 -28.51 9.08
CA VAL A 460 1.35 -29.23 10.25
C VAL A 460 2.39 -28.38 10.98
N VAL A 461 2.44 -28.53 12.31
CA VAL A 461 3.51 -27.96 13.13
C VAL A 461 4.86 -28.40 12.57
N THR A 462 5.74 -27.43 12.33
CA THR A 462 7.04 -27.67 11.70
C THR A 462 8.16 -27.09 12.55
N VAL A 463 9.19 -27.89 12.84
CA VAL A 463 10.40 -27.40 13.50
C VAL A 463 11.35 -26.85 12.44
N ILE A 464 11.50 -25.54 12.43
CA ILE A 464 12.30 -24.79 11.48
C ILE A 464 13.63 -24.40 12.13
N SER A 465 14.73 -24.53 11.40
CA SER A 465 16.05 -24.11 11.84
C SER A 465 16.77 -23.28 10.78
N ALA A 466 17.39 -22.17 11.20
CA ALA A 466 18.28 -21.34 10.38
C ALA A 466 19.65 -21.21 11.05
N ASN A 467 20.72 -21.51 10.32
CA ASN A 467 22.09 -21.46 10.81
C ASN A 467 22.64 -20.02 10.79
N LEU A 468 23.37 -19.62 11.81
CA LEU A 468 23.99 -18.29 11.88
C LEU A 468 25.02 -18.05 10.77
N ARG A 469 25.78 -19.08 10.36
CA ARG A 469 26.77 -18.95 9.27
C ARG A 469 26.12 -18.61 7.94
N ASP A 470 24.98 -19.24 7.67
CA ASP A 470 24.29 -19.08 6.40
C ASP A 470 23.57 -17.71 6.37
N LEU A 471 23.11 -17.22 7.55
CA LEU A 471 22.64 -15.85 7.72
C LEU A 471 23.75 -14.80 7.52
N ASP A 472 24.97 -15.05 8.01
CA ASP A 472 26.13 -14.16 7.80
C ASP A 472 26.51 -14.07 6.32
N MET A 473 26.45 -15.19 5.60
CA MET A 473 26.65 -15.23 4.15
C MET A 473 25.57 -14.45 3.39
N ALA A 474 24.31 -14.50 3.86
CA ALA A 474 23.21 -13.77 3.24
C ALA A 474 23.27 -12.25 3.47
N LEU A 475 23.89 -11.83 4.58
CA LEU A 475 24.02 -10.44 5.01
C LEU A 475 25.49 -10.10 5.28
N PRO A 476 26.32 -10.03 4.21
CA PRO A 476 27.75 -9.78 4.36
C PRO A 476 28.00 -8.46 5.08
N GLY A 477 28.94 -8.47 6.03
CA GLY A 477 29.31 -7.29 6.84
C GLY A 477 28.55 -7.14 8.16
N ARG A 478 27.58 -8.01 8.45
CA ARG A 478 26.85 -8.02 9.74
C ARG A 478 27.57 -8.74 10.87
N ASN A 479 28.63 -9.51 10.58
CA ASN A 479 29.41 -10.26 11.58
C ASN A 479 28.54 -11.18 12.47
N ILE A 480 27.59 -11.90 11.85
CA ILE A 480 26.69 -12.82 12.55
C ILE A 480 27.50 -14.08 12.91
N LYS A 481 28.19 -14.05 14.05
CA LYS A 481 29.07 -15.15 14.49
C LYS A 481 28.42 -16.01 15.56
N GLU A 482 28.75 -17.29 15.52
CA GLU A 482 28.44 -18.28 16.57
C GLU A 482 28.87 -17.73 17.95
N GLY A 483 27.94 -17.72 18.91
CA GLY A 483 28.23 -17.28 20.27
C GLY A 483 28.33 -15.75 20.46
N SER A 484 28.02 -14.94 19.45
CA SER A 484 28.13 -13.47 19.53
C SER A 484 26.80 -12.71 19.51
N CYS A 485 25.71 -13.36 19.06
CA CYS A 485 24.43 -12.71 18.85
C CYS A 485 23.44 -13.01 19.98
N LYS A 486 22.95 -11.97 20.67
CA LYS A 486 21.79 -12.08 21.57
C LYS A 486 20.52 -12.14 20.73
N CYS A 487 19.57 -12.98 21.12
CA CYS A 487 18.35 -13.20 20.34
C CYS A 487 17.09 -13.13 21.19
N LYS A 488 16.07 -12.44 20.68
CA LYS A 488 14.73 -12.40 21.24
C LYS A 488 13.72 -12.84 20.18
N GLU A 489 12.75 -13.67 20.56
CA GLU A 489 11.61 -14.01 19.71
C GLU A 489 10.41 -13.10 20.08
N ILE A 490 9.87 -12.41 19.07
CA ILE A 490 8.94 -11.29 19.27
C ILE A 490 7.56 -11.76 19.70
N TRP A 491 6.99 -12.77 19.06
CA TRP A 491 5.60 -13.14 19.30
C TRP A 491 5.38 -13.86 20.64
N SER A 492 6.36 -14.62 21.11
CA SER A 492 6.38 -15.27 22.43
C SER A 492 6.99 -14.37 23.52
N GLY A 493 7.68 -13.29 23.15
CA GLY A 493 8.43 -12.42 24.05
C GLY A 493 9.66 -13.08 24.68
N LYS A 494 10.02 -14.30 24.27
CA LYS A 494 11.09 -15.08 24.89
C LYS A 494 12.47 -14.54 24.52
N ASP A 495 13.27 -14.21 25.54
CA ASP A 495 14.71 -14.01 25.39
C ASP A 495 15.41 -15.36 25.27
N LEU A 496 16.11 -15.58 24.16
CA LEU A 496 16.83 -16.81 23.86
C LEU A 496 18.32 -16.72 24.24
N GLY A 497 18.76 -15.58 24.77
CA GLY A 497 20.15 -15.33 25.13
C GLY A 497 21.07 -15.39 23.92
N VAL A 498 22.31 -15.84 24.15
CA VAL A 498 23.33 -15.92 23.11
C VAL A 498 23.12 -17.17 22.24
N VAL A 499 22.88 -16.96 20.95
CA VAL A 499 22.68 -18.06 19.99
C VAL A 499 24.03 -18.64 19.61
N GLN A 500 24.19 -19.95 19.84
CA GLN A 500 25.45 -20.64 19.56
C GLN A 500 25.62 -21.00 18.09
N LYS A 501 24.63 -21.64 17.46
CA LYS A 501 24.78 -22.19 16.10
C LYS A 501 23.62 -21.90 15.17
N SER A 502 22.40 -22.06 15.64
CA SER A 502 21.21 -21.89 14.82
C SER A 502 20.03 -21.42 15.63
N LEU A 503 19.18 -20.61 15.01
CA LEU A 503 17.82 -20.37 15.45
C LEU A 503 17.04 -21.65 15.16
N LYS A 504 16.40 -22.26 16.17
CA LYS A 504 15.59 -23.46 16.00
C LYS A 504 14.32 -23.33 16.83
N THR A 505 13.17 -23.45 16.19
CA THR A 505 11.87 -23.32 16.88
C THR A 505 10.80 -24.17 16.22
N SER A 506 9.76 -24.50 17.00
CA SER A 506 8.53 -25.12 16.50
C SER A 506 7.57 -24.02 16.09
N VAL A 507 7.09 -24.05 14.85
CA VAL A 507 6.14 -23.07 14.32
C VAL A 507 4.83 -23.77 13.98
N ASN A 508 3.71 -23.23 14.45
CA ASN A 508 2.36 -23.74 14.17
C ASN A 508 2.04 -23.73 12.67
N PRO A 509 1.04 -24.52 12.21
CA PRO A 509 0.51 -24.36 10.86
C PRO A 509 0.18 -22.90 10.57
N HIS A 510 0.62 -22.41 9.42
CA HIS A 510 0.40 -21.05 8.94
C HIS A 510 0.96 -19.95 9.85
N GLY A 511 1.80 -20.32 10.82
CA GLY A 511 2.40 -19.41 11.78
C GLY A 511 3.76 -18.89 11.36
N VAL A 512 4.28 -17.97 12.19
CA VAL A 512 5.59 -17.34 12.03
C VAL A 512 6.31 -17.24 13.38
N ALA A 513 7.63 -17.39 13.36
CA ALA A 513 8.51 -16.96 14.43
C ALA A 513 9.38 -15.79 13.95
N LEU A 514 9.41 -14.69 14.70
CA LEU A 514 10.16 -13.49 14.35
C LEU A 514 11.26 -13.25 15.38
N PHE A 515 12.50 -13.29 14.94
CA PHE A 515 13.68 -13.12 15.78
C PHE A 515 14.34 -11.77 15.54
N VAL A 516 14.78 -11.15 16.63
CA VAL A 516 15.69 -10.00 16.62
C VAL A 516 17.03 -10.48 17.14
N LEU A 517 18.05 -10.42 16.28
CA LEU A 517 19.43 -10.73 16.61
C LEU A 517 20.19 -9.42 16.79
N ASN A 518 20.83 -9.27 17.95
CA ASN A 518 21.80 -8.20 18.19
C ASN A 518 23.18 -8.83 18.27
N CYS A 519 23.98 -8.62 17.22
CA CYS A 519 25.32 -9.15 17.07
C CYS A 519 26.32 -8.00 17.26
N ASN A 520 26.63 -7.66 18.51
CA ASN A 520 27.63 -6.64 18.80
C ASN A 520 28.96 -6.97 18.10
N LYS A 521 29.58 -5.96 17.48
CA LYS A 521 31.01 -6.05 17.18
C LYS A 521 31.78 -6.19 18.51
N PRO A 522 32.64 -7.21 18.68
CA PRO A 522 33.47 -7.35 19.87
C PRO A 522 34.42 -6.17 20.06
#